data_AF-A0A3G7U063-F1
#
_entry.id   AF-A0A3G7U063-F1
#
_cell.length_a   1.000
_cell.length_b   1.000
_cell.length_c   1.000
_cell.angle_alpha   90.00
_cell.angle_beta   90.00
_cell.angle_gamma   90.00
#
_symmetry.space_group_name_H-M   'P 1'
#
loop_
_entity.id
_entity.type
_entity.pdbx_description
1 polymer ?
#
loop_
_entity_poly.entity_id
_entity_poly.type
_entity_poly.pdbx_seq_one_letter_code
_entity_poly.pdbx_strand_id
1 'polypeptide(L)'
;MDREAIEHARALKRALQAAIDSGEITSKEHLLSRAAGHGLIVTRNGKDYAGFRCESGKRLRVHFNFGDHPPRKPKEPKPRKPPLGGTWIYALTAHSRDGSRMACYVGQSVNPRQRFKDHLACRRAGYSSSALAEWAAAESAEIRATVLSWVVGDQKIRTRFEGYWIRLAIMAGFETPDVHRWGNLPSTENPVGQPDTWPTHQIVAASIPLALAAKEKLSIRPLFSNREAPSAETARQLDLNLECD
;
A
#
# COMPACT_ATOMS: atom_id res chain seq x y z
N MET A 1 -13.34 15.74 -9.18
CA MET A 1 -12.25 15.75 -8.18
C MET A 1 -11.58 17.11 -8.26
N ASP A 2 -11.63 17.89 -7.18
CA ASP A 2 -11.13 19.27 -7.17
C ASP A 2 -9.59 19.30 -7.10
N ARG A 3 -8.96 19.53 -8.26
CA ARG A 3 -7.50 19.57 -8.45
C ARG A 3 -6.89 20.80 -7.77
N GLU A 4 -7.62 21.91 -7.74
CA GLU A 4 -7.18 23.17 -7.14
C GLU A 4 -7.10 23.04 -5.62
N ALA A 5 -8.11 22.40 -4.99
CA ALA A 5 -8.08 22.10 -3.57
C ALA A 5 -6.88 21.24 -3.14
N ILE A 6 -6.43 20.32 -4.01
CA ILE A 6 -5.26 19.46 -3.75
C ILE A 6 -3.96 20.26 -3.84
N GLU A 7 -3.80 21.09 -4.88
CA GLU A 7 -2.60 21.91 -5.04
C GLU A 7 -2.50 22.99 -3.96
N HIS A 8 -3.62 23.60 -3.57
CA HIS A 8 -3.66 24.55 -2.46
C HIS A 8 -3.21 23.90 -1.13
N ALA A 9 -3.71 22.71 -0.80
CA ALA A 9 -3.28 21.99 0.40
C ALA A 9 -1.79 21.61 0.36
N ARG A 10 -1.25 21.30 -0.83
CA ARG A 10 0.19 21.03 -1.02
C ARG A 10 1.03 22.28 -0.85
N ALA A 11 0.58 23.42 -1.37
CA ALA A 11 1.26 24.70 -1.23
C ALA A 11 1.34 25.13 0.25
N LEU A 12 0.23 25.06 0.98
CA LEU A 12 0.19 25.34 2.41
C LEU A 12 1.13 24.44 3.22
N LYS A 13 1.15 23.13 2.92
CA LYS A 13 2.09 22.20 3.55
C LYS A 13 3.54 22.64 3.32
N ARG A 14 3.91 22.98 2.08
CA ARG A 14 5.28 23.40 1.74
C ARG A 14 5.66 24.69 2.45
N ALA A 15 4.77 25.68 2.48
CA ALA A 15 5.01 26.95 3.16
C ALA A 15 5.27 26.77 4.66
N LEU A 16 4.42 25.99 5.34
CA LEU A 16 4.60 25.72 6.78
C LEU A 16 5.87 24.92 7.07
N GLN A 17 6.20 23.94 6.21
CA GLN A 17 7.45 23.18 6.37
C GLN A 17 8.68 24.07 6.14
N ALA A 18 8.66 24.92 5.11
CA ALA A 18 9.75 25.85 4.83
C ALA A 18 9.96 26.87 5.96
N ALA A 19 8.88 27.35 6.59
CA ALA A 19 8.96 28.26 7.73
C ALA A 19 9.52 27.59 9.00
N ILE A 20 9.31 26.28 9.17
CA ILE A 20 9.98 25.50 10.24
C ILE A 20 11.45 25.32 9.89
N ASP A 21 11.75 24.93 8.66
CA ASP A 21 13.10 24.62 8.20
C ASP A 21 13.99 25.88 8.19
N SER A 22 13.42 27.08 7.98
CA SER A 22 14.11 28.37 8.08
C SER A 22 14.25 28.90 9.51
N GLY A 23 13.60 28.26 10.49
CA GLY A 23 13.56 28.72 11.87
C GLY A 23 12.60 29.90 12.11
N GLU A 24 11.77 30.29 11.14
CA GLU A 24 10.71 31.29 11.36
C GLU A 24 9.65 30.78 12.35
N ILE A 25 9.32 29.49 12.27
CA ILE A 25 8.49 28.79 13.25
C ILE A 25 9.41 28.02 14.19
N THR A 26 9.53 28.51 15.43
CA THR A 26 10.45 27.98 16.45
C THR A 26 9.76 27.12 17.51
N SER A 27 8.43 27.14 17.57
CA SER A 27 7.66 26.39 18.55
C SER A 27 6.37 25.82 17.99
N LYS A 28 5.80 24.88 18.74
CA LYS A 28 4.54 24.23 18.38
C LYS A 28 3.37 25.19 18.42
N GLU A 29 3.35 26.07 19.42
CA GLU A 29 2.34 27.10 19.61
C GLU A 29 2.37 28.10 18.45
N HIS A 30 3.57 28.44 17.98
CA HIS A 30 3.76 29.30 16.81
C HIS A 30 3.25 28.62 15.53
N LEU A 31 3.55 27.32 15.32
CA LEU A 31 3.02 26.56 14.19
C LEU A 31 1.49 26.54 14.18
N LEU A 32 0.86 26.29 15.33
CA LEU A 32 -0.59 26.23 15.44
C LEU A 32 -1.25 27.58 15.16
N SER A 33 -0.64 28.67 15.66
CA SER A 33 -1.13 30.04 15.41
C SER A 33 -1.02 30.41 13.93
N ARG A 34 0.11 30.10 13.29
CA ARG A 34 0.31 30.33 11.85
C ARG A 34 -0.66 29.52 11.00
N ALA A 35 -0.88 28.26 11.37
CA ALA A 35 -1.85 27.40 10.68
C ALA A 35 -3.29 27.93 10.82
N ALA A 36 -3.68 28.42 11.99
CA ALA A 36 -4.98 29.06 12.19
C ALA A 36 -5.14 30.31 11.30
N GLY A 37 -4.09 31.11 11.12
CA GLY A 37 -4.08 32.25 10.18
C GLY A 37 -4.29 31.85 8.71
N HIS A 38 -4.03 30.59 8.34
CA HIS A 38 -4.35 30.02 7.03
C HIS A 38 -5.70 29.28 6.99
N GLY A 39 -6.55 29.44 8.01
CA GLY A 39 -7.85 28.75 8.10
C GLY A 39 -7.73 27.24 8.30
N LEU A 40 -6.59 26.74 8.79
CA LEU A 40 -6.36 25.32 9.00
C LEU A 40 -6.88 24.87 10.37
N ILE A 41 -7.71 23.84 10.37
CA ILE A 41 -8.24 23.23 11.60
C ILE A 41 -7.35 22.07 12.03
N VAL A 42 -6.93 22.07 13.28
CA VAL A 42 -6.14 20.96 13.86
C VAL A 42 -7.01 19.70 13.92
N THR A 43 -6.53 18.60 13.33
CA THR A 43 -7.18 17.29 13.40
C THR A 43 -6.39 16.26 14.20
N ARG A 44 -5.08 16.45 14.35
CA ARG A 44 -4.20 15.62 15.17
C ARG A 44 -3.06 16.45 15.71
N ASN A 45 -2.71 16.20 16.96
CA ASN A 45 -1.64 16.90 17.65
C ASN A 45 -0.62 15.89 18.19
N GLY A 46 0.39 15.55 17.36
CA GLY A 46 1.42 14.58 17.70
C GLY A 46 2.61 15.19 18.45
N LYS A 47 3.57 14.33 18.81
CA LYS A 47 4.83 14.74 19.47
C LYS A 47 5.75 15.52 18.52
N ASP A 48 5.88 15.04 17.29
CA ASP A 48 6.79 15.52 16.24
C ASP A 48 6.03 15.92 14.95
N TYR A 49 4.70 16.04 15.03
CA TYR A 49 3.86 16.44 13.91
C TYR A 49 2.54 17.08 14.34
N ALA A 50 1.96 17.89 13.46
CA ALA A 50 0.58 18.35 13.54
C ALA A 50 -0.15 18.02 12.23
N GLY A 51 -1.38 17.50 12.35
CA GLY A 51 -2.26 17.20 11.23
C GLY A 51 -3.36 18.24 11.14
N PHE A 52 -3.56 18.82 9.97
CA PHE A 52 -4.52 19.87 9.72
C PHE A 52 -5.54 19.48 8.65
N ARG A 53 -6.71 20.12 8.67
CA ARG A 53 -7.74 20.06 7.64
C ARG A 53 -7.95 21.46 7.07
N CYS A 54 -7.90 21.57 5.75
CA CYS A 54 -8.27 22.75 5.00
C CYS A 54 -9.80 22.87 4.90
N GLU A 55 -10.29 24.08 4.60
CA GLU A 55 -11.71 24.33 4.32
C GLU A 55 -12.28 23.41 3.23
N SER A 56 -11.48 23.10 2.20
CA SER A 56 -11.81 22.14 1.13
C SER A 56 -11.95 20.68 1.59
N GLY A 57 -11.81 20.40 2.89
CA GLY A 57 -11.85 19.06 3.48
C GLY A 57 -10.55 18.26 3.30
N LYS A 58 -9.58 18.75 2.51
CA LYS A 58 -8.27 18.12 2.33
C LYS A 58 -7.47 18.17 3.62
N ARG A 59 -6.63 17.15 3.84
CA ARG A 59 -5.81 17.03 5.05
C ARG A 59 -4.34 17.15 4.70
N LEU A 60 -3.59 17.85 5.53
CA LEU A 60 -2.15 17.96 5.43
C LEU A 60 -1.50 17.65 6.80
N ARG A 61 -0.24 17.25 6.77
CA ARG A 61 0.55 16.97 7.98
C ARG A 61 1.88 17.69 7.86
N VAL A 62 2.24 18.43 8.90
CA VAL A 62 3.50 19.15 9.04
C VAL A 62 4.31 18.48 10.14
N HIS A 63 5.60 18.27 9.90
CA HIS A 63 6.51 17.64 10.85
C HIS A 63 7.45 18.70 11.42
N PHE A 64 7.77 18.57 12.71
CA PHE A 64 8.62 19.51 13.43
C PHE A 64 9.46 18.81 14.48
N ASN A 65 10.53 19.47 14.92
CA ASN A 65 11.38 19.03 16.01
C ASN A 65 11.77 20.23 16.89
N PHE A 66 10.83 20.72 17.70
CA PHE A 66 11.00 21.91 18.55
C PHE A 66 11.70 21.63 19.90
N GLY A 67 12.18 20.41 20.15
CA GLY A 67 12.94 20.08 21.38
C GLY A 67 14.44 20.01 21.13
N ASP A 68 15.25 19.86 22.20
CA ASP A 68 16.71 19.64 22.18
C ASP A 68 17.15 18.30 21.55
N HIS A 69 16.29 17.71 20.72
CA HIS A 69 16.67 16.55 19.94
C HIS A 69 17.53 17.04 18.80
N PRO A 70 18.72 16.44 18.60
CA PRO A 70 19.61 16.85 17.52
C PRO A 70 18.81 16.93 16.23
N PRO A 71 19.00 17.99 15.41
CA PRO A 71 18.28 18.16 14.16
C PRO A 71 18.40 16.83 13.44
N ARG A 72 17.25 16.20 13.15
CA ARG A 72 17.22 14.96 12.41
C ARG A 72 18.00 15.28 11.14
N LYS A 73 19.19 14.69 10.98
CA LYS A 73 20.08 14.98 9.84
C LYS A 73 19.18 15.11 8.61
N PRO A 74 19.28 16.20 7.82
CA PRO A 74 18.54 16.27 6.57
C PRO A 74 18.77 14.93 5.94
N LYS A 75 17.70 14.12 5.79
CA LYS A 75 17.84 12.92 4.97
C LYS A 75 18.25 13.53 3.65
N GLU A 76 19.54 13.40 3.30
CA GLU A 76 20.00 13.63 1.94
C GLU A 76 18.89 13.08 1.09
N PRO A 77 18.29 13.87 0.19
CA PRO A 77 17.20 13.40 -0.63
C PRO A 77 17.75 12.14 -1.27
N LYS A 78 17.37 10.96 -0.71
CA LYS A 78 17.83 9.67 -1.20
C LYS A 78 17.55 9.80 -2.69
N PRO A 79 18.58 9.72 -3.55
CA PRO A 79 18.42 10.02 -4.96
C PRO A 79 17.14 9.33 -5.35
N ARG A 80 16.13 10.11 -5.77
CA ARG A 80 14.80 9.57 -6.05
C ARG A 80 15.09 8.45 -7.03
N LYS A 81 15.05 7.21 -6.53
CA LYS A 81 15.38 6.05 -7.35
C LYS A 81 14.51 6.25 -8.59
N PRO A 82 15.11 6.23 -9.78
CA PRO A 82 14.37 6.55 -10.99
C PRO A 82 13.06 5.75 -10.96
N PRO A 83 11.92 6.32 -11.36
CA PRO A 83 10.65 5.61 -11.35
C PRO A 83 10.69 4.53 -12.43
N LEU A 84 11.34 3.41 -12.10
CA LEU A 84 11.53 2.24 -12.95
C LEU A 84 11.35 0.95 -12.12
N GLY A 85 10.59 1.03 -11.03
CA GLY A 85 10.09 -0.14 -10.31
C GLY A 85 8.61 -0.32 -10.60
N GLY A 86 8.23 -1.42 -11.23
CA GLY A 86 6.85 -1.87 -11.25
C GLY A 86 6.35 -2.20 -9.84
N THR A 87 5.06 -2.50 -9.75
CA THR A 87 4.39 -2.88 -8.52
C THR A 87 3.88 -4.30 -8.68
N TRP A 88 4.14 -5.11 -7.66
CA TRP A 88 3.60 -6.46 -7.57
C TRP A 88 2.14 -6.39 -7.15
N ILE A 89 1.29 -7.10 -7.87
CA ILE A 89 -0.07 -7.41 -7.47
C ILE A 89 -0.07 -8.85 -6.97
N TYR A 90 -0.59 -9.08 -5.77
CA TYR A 90 -0.60 -10.38 -5.13
C TYR A 90 -2.01 -10.71 -4.61
N ALA A 91 -2.29 -12.00 -4.53
CA ALA A 91 -3.45 -12.55 -3.83
C ALA A 91 -2.99 -13.24 -2.55
N LEU A 92 -3.81 -13.14 -1.51
CA LEU A 92 -3.83 -14.05 -0.38
C LEU A 92 -5.13 -14.84 -0.47
N THR A 93 -5.05 -16.16 -0.51
CA THR A 93 -6.20 -17.04 -0.60
C THR A 93 -6.26 -17.98 0.59
N ALA A 94 -7.47 -18.34 0.99
CA ALA A 94 -7.74 -19.36 1.99
C ALA A 94 -8.92 -20.21 1.52
N HIS A 95 -8.85 -21.52 1.78
CA HIS A 95 -9.91 -22.48 1.44
C HIS A 95 -10.34 -23.18 2.73
N SER A 96 -11.64 -23.33 2.94
CA SER A 96 -12.17 -24.14 4.03
C SER A 96 -11.68 -25.59 3.90
N ARG A 97 -11.70 -26.33 5.02
CA ARG A 97 -11.18 -27.70 5.06
C ARG A 97 -11.84 -28.66 4.06
N ASP A 98 -13.13 -28.45 3.81
CA ASP A 98 -13.95 -29.20 2.85
C ASP A 98 -13.91 -28.60 1.42
N GLY A 99 -13.21 -27.48 1.24
CA GLY A 99 -13.10 -26.75 -0.03
C GLY A 99 -14.39 -26.05 -0.48
N SER A 100 -15.45 -26.07 0.33
CA SER A 100 -16.76 -25.52 -0.02
C SER A 100 -16.78 -23.98 0.00
N ARG A 101 -15.91 -23.37 0.79
CA ARG A 101 -15.78 -21.92 0.91
C ARG A 101 -14.36 -21.50 0.63
N MET A 102 -14.22 -20.34 0.01
CA MET A 102 -12.93 -19.78 -0.35
C MET A 102 -12.97 -18.27 -0.18
N ALA A 103 -11.90 -17.70 0.37
CA ALA A 103 -11.77 -16.27 0.59
C ALA A 103 -10.47 -15.73 -0.01
N CYS A 104 -10.53 -14.49 -0.49
CA CYS A 104 -9.43 -13.83 -1.18
C CYS A 104 -9.24 -12.39 -0.68
N TYR A 105 -7.98 -12.02 -0.56
CA TYR A 105 -7.51 -10.64 -0.44
C TYR A 105 -6.58 -10.36 -1.61
N VAL A 106 -6.78 -9.25 -2.31
CA VAL A 106 -5.84 -8.78 -3.34
C VAL A 106 -5.21 -7.49 -2.85
N GLY A 107 -3.90 -7.37 -3.03
CA GLY A 107 -3.19 -6.15 -2.70
C GLY A 107 -2.06 -5.85 -3.66
N GLN A 108 -1.53 -4.63 -3.52
CA GLN A 108 -0.39 -4.15 -4.29
C GLN A 108 0.79 -3.80 -3.37
N SER A 109 2.02 -4.07 -3.81
CA SER A 109 3.24 -3.68 -3.09
C SER A 109 4.46 -3.57 -4.01
N VAL A 110 5.37 -2.66 -3.66
CA VAL A 110 6.72 -2.64 -4.24
C VAL A 110 7.69 -3.60 -3.52
N ASN A 111 7.30 -4.05 -2.32
CA ASN A 111 8.05 -5.01 -1.50
C ASN A 111 7.06 -6.09 -0.98
N PRO A 112 6.85 -7.19 -1.73
CA PRO A 112 5.89 -8.22 -1.36
C PRO A 112 6.25 -8.88 -0.04
N ARG A 113 7.54 -9.17 0.20
CA ARG A 113 8.01 -9.82 1.42
C ARG A 113 7.69 -9.01 2.66
N GLN A 114 8.03 -7.72 2.68
CA GLN A 114 7.67 -6.85 3.81
C GLN A 114 6.16 -6.79 3.99
N ARG A 115 5.40 -6.71 2.89
CA ARG A 115 3.94 -6.68 2.95
C ARG A 115 3.35 -7.98 3.50
N PHE A 116 3.92 -9.14 3.17
CA PHE A 116 3.53 -10.44 3.73
C PHE A 116 3.87 -10.53 5.22
N LYS A 117 5.00 -9.97 5.66
CA LYS A 117 5.29 -9.82 7.10
C LYS A 117 4.24 -8.97 7.80
N ASP A 118 3.83 -7.85 7.20
CA ASP A 118 2.80 -6.97 7.78
C ASP A 118 1.44 -7.68 7.88
N HIS A 119 1.08 -8.50 6.88
CA HIS A 119 -0.14 -9.32 6.91
C HIS A 119 -0.06 -10.43 7.94
N LEU A 120 1.08 -11.13 8.06
CA LEU A 120 1.28 -12.16 9.09
C LEU A 120 1.26 -11.56 10.50
N ALA A 121 1.83 -10.37 10.66
CA ALA A 121 1.88 -9.68 11.93
C ALA A 121 0.59 -8.92 12.27
N CYS A 122 -0.42 -8.88 11.38
CA CYS A 122 -1.57 -7.99 11.52
C CYS A 122 -2.24 -8.11 12.89
N ARG A 123 -2.17 -7.03 13.68
CA ARG A 123 -2.73 -6.95 15.04
C ARG A 123 -4.00 -6.10 15.14
N ARG A 124 -4.45 -5.49 14.04
CA ARG A 124 -5.50 -4.47 14.05
C ARG A 124 -6.69 -4.86 13.19
N ALA A 125 -7.84 -5.05 13.83
CA ALA A 125 -9.12 -5.28 13.17
C ALA A 125 -9.47 -4.15 12.18
N GLY A 126 -10.01 -4.52 11.02
CA GLY A 126 -10.48 -3.61 9.98
C GLY A 126 -9.38 -2.95 9.12
N TYR A 127 -8.15 -3.44 9.18
CA TYR A 127 -7.05 -2.97 8.34
C TYR A 127 -6.41 -4.10 7.54
N SER A 128 -6.01 -3.83 6.29
CA SER A 128 -5.30 -4.79 5.44
C SER A 128 -6.09 -6.10 5.28
N SER A 129 -5.43 -7.26 5.38
CA SER A 129 -6.06 -8.59 5.31
C SER A 129 -6.62 -9.10 6.65
N SER A 130 -6.87 -8.23 7.64
CA SER A 130 -7.37 -8.66 8.95
C SER A 130 -8.68 -9.45 8.87
N ALA A 131 -9.64 -9.00 8.06
CA ALA A 131 -10.89 -9.73 7.85
C ALA A 131 -10.68 -11.10 7.18
N LEU A 132 -9.69 -11.23 6.28
CA LEU A 132 -9.30 -12.54 5.72
C LEU A 132 -8.66 -13.42 6.79
N ALA A 133 -7.85 -12.86 7.69
CA ALA A 133 -7.25 -13.61 8.80
C ALA A 133 -8.29 -14.10 9.79
N GLU A 134 -9.29 -13.28 10.12
CA GLU A 134 -10.45 -13.66 10.95
C GLU A 134 -11.26 -14.77 10.27
N TRP A 135 -11.54 -14.63 8.98
CA TRP A 135 -12.21 -15.65 8.18
C TRP A 135 -11.43 -16.98 8.19
N ALA A 136 -10.13 -16.92 7.91
CA ALA A 136 -9.28 -18.11 7.86
C ALA A 136 -9.17 -18.79 9.22
N ALA A 137 -9.12 -18.03 10.31
CA ALA A 137 -9.16 -18.57 11.67
C ALA A 137 -10.48 -19.29 11.97
N ALA A 138 -11.62 -18.72 11.57
CA ALA A 138 -12.93 -19.35 11.75
C ALA A 138 -13.06 -20.67 10.97
N GLU A 139 -12.53 -20.71 9.74
CA GLU A 139 -12.55 -21.90 8.87
C GLU A 139 -11.41 -22.90 9.16
N SER A 140 -10.52 -22.60 10.12
CA SER A 140 -9.28 -23.36 10.36
C SER A 140 -8.45 -23.56 9.08
N ALA A 141 -8.41 -22.52 8.24
CA ALA A 141 -7.80 -22.53 6.92
C ALA A 141 -6.41 -21.88 6.92
N GLU A 142 -5.49 -22.42 6.11
CA GLU A 142 -4.19 -21.79 5.87
C GLU A 142 -4.32 -20.66 4.85
N ILE A 143 -3.76 -19.48 5.15
CA ILE A 143 -3.62 -18.42 4.17
C ILE A 143 -2.37 -18.65 3.33
N ARG A 144 -2.55 -18.65 2.01
CA ARG A 144 -1.48 -18.82 1.02
C ARG A 144 -1.35 -17.56 0.17
N ALA A 145 -0.12 -17.19 -0.17
CA ALA A 145 0.20 -16.02 -0.97
C ALA A 145 0.64 -16.43 -2.38
N THR A 146 0.16 -15.70 -3.38
CA THR A 146 0.56 -15.84 -4.79
C THR A 146 0.77 -14.47 -5.40
N VAL A 147 1.84 -14.29 -6.17
CA VAL A 147 2.04 -13.04 -6.94
C VAL A 147 1.43 -13.19 -8.32
N LEU A 148 0.40 -12.40 -8.56
CA LEU A 148 -0.44 -12.46 -9.75
C LEU A 148 0.22 -11.73 -10.91
N SER A 149 0.58 -10.47 -10.70
CA SER A 149 1.11 -9.64 -11.79
C SER A 149 2.24 -8.72 -11.38
N TRP A 150 3.09 -8.40 -12.35
CA TRP A 150 3.97 -7.24 -12.29
C TRP A 150 3.40 -6.11 -13.16
N VAL A 151 3.30 -4.92 -12.58
CA VAL A 151 2.64 -3.78 -13.21
C VAL A 151 3.58 -2.58 -13.23
N VAL A 152 4.00 -2.18 -14.42
CA VAL A 152 4.68 -0.89 -14.61
C VAL A 152 3.64 0.18 -14.90
N GLY A 153 3.63 1.24 -14.09
CA GLY A 153 2.66 2.33 -14.24
C GLY A 153 2.47 3.18 -12.99
N ASP A 154 1.63 4.21 -13.11
CA ASP A 154 1.21 5.08 -12.02
C ASP A 154 0.19 4.39 -11.08
N GLN A 155 -0.25 5.10 -10.04
CA GLN A 155 -1.22 4.56 -9.07
C GLN A 155 -2.55 4.16 -9.72
N LYS A 156 -3.00 4.88 -10.76
CA LYS A 156 -4.25 4.60 -11.45
C LYS A 156 -4.19 3.25 -12.16
N ILE A 157 -3.09 2.97 -12.84
CA ILE A 157 -2.85 1.67 -13.49
C ILE A 157 -2.80 0.56 -12.43
N ARG A 158 -2.08 0.74 -11.33
CA ARG A 158 -1.96 -0.30 -10.29
C ARG A 158 -3.29 -0.63 -9.64
N THR A 159 -4.08 0.39 -9.30
CA THR A 159 -5.43 0.22 -8.75
C THR A 159 -6.39 -0.42 -9.76
N ARG A 160 -6.24 -0.17 -11.07
CA ARG A 160 -6.98 -0.90 -12.11
C ARG A 160 -6.66 -2.41 -12.10
N PHE A 161 -5.39 -2.78 -12.00
CA PHE A 161 -5.00 -4.20 -11.94
C PHE A 161 -5.47 -4.87 -10.64
N GLU A 162 -5.35 -4.19 -9.50
CA GLU A 162 -5.85 -4.66 -8.21
C GLU A 162 -7.35 -4.97 -8.30
N GLY A 163 -8.18 -4.04 -8.80
CA GLY A 163 -9.61 -4.28 -8.94
C GLY A 163 -9.98 -5.31 -10.00
N TYR A 164 -9.22 -5.41 -11.08
CA TYR A 164 -9.40 -6.48 -12.07
C TYR A 164 -9.25 -7.87 -11.44
N TRP A 165 -8.21 -8.08 -10.63
CA TRP A 165 -8.00 -9.35 -9.93
C TRP A 165 -9.06 -9.63 -8.87
N ILE A 166 -9.52 -8.60 -8.16
CA ILE A 166 -10.65 -8.73 -7.23
C ILE A 166 -11.91 -9.20 -7.97
N ARG A 167 -12.21 -8.62 -9.13
CA ARG A 167 -13.36 -9.03 -9.95
C ARG A 167 -13.25 -10.49 -10.37
N LEU A 168 -12.08 -10.93 -10.84
CA LEU A 168 -11.88 -12.34 -11.22
C LEU A 168 -12.05 -13.29 -10.02
N ALA A 169 -11.55 -12.91 -8.84
CA ALA A 169 -11.74 -13.70 -7.63
C ALA A 169 -13.23 -13.84 -7.28
N ILE A 170 -13.98 -12.74 -7.30
CA ILE A 170 -15.43 -12.75 -7.02
C ILE A 170 -16.16 -13.64 -8.04
N MET A 171 -15.85 -13.50 -9.34
CA MET A 171 -16.46 -14.32 -10.39
C MET A 171 -16.13 -15.82 -10.24
N ALA A 172 -15.01 -16.16 -9.61
CA ALA A 172 -14.63 -17.54 -9.31
C ALA A 172 -15.21 -18.08 -8.00
N GLY A 173 -16.02 -17.28 -7.29
CA GLY A 173 -16.70 -17.70 -6.05
C GLY A 173 -15.95 -17.35 -4.77
N PHE A 174 -14.90 -16.54 -4.82
CA PHE A 174 -14.22 -16.09 -3.61
C PHE A 174 -15.02 -15.05 -2.85
N GLU A 175 -15.21 -15.30 -1.55
CA GLU A 175 -15.55 -14.28 -0.59
C GLU A 175 -14.39 -13.26 -0.52
N THR A 176 -14.70 -11.97 -0.48
CA THR A 176 -13.70 -10.91 -0.34
C THR A 176 -14.00 -10.09 0.92
N PRO A 177 -13.65 -10.60 2.11
CA PRO A 177 -14.00 -9.97 3.38
C PRO A 177 -13.48 -8.53 3.44
N ASP A 178 -14.31 -7.57 3.87
CA ASP A 178 -13.97 -6.15 3.95
C ASP A 178 -13.59 -5.45 2.62
N VAL A 179 -13.87 -6.05 1.46
CA VAL A 179 -13.55 -5.44 0.15
C VAL A 179 -14.12 -4.03 -0.04
N HIS A 180 -15.28 -3.75 0.57
CA HIS A 180 -15.92 -2.43 0.56
C HIS A 180 -15.08 -1.32 1.21
N ARG A 181 -14.07 -1.67 2.01
CA ARG A 181 -13.13 -0.74 2.66
C ARG A 181 -11.85 -0.52 1.85
N TRP A 182 -11.62 -1.31 0.81
CA TRP A 182 -10.37 -1.30 0.04
C TRP A 182 -10.32 -0.21 -1.04
N GLY A 183 -11.37 0.61 -1.15
CA GLY A 183 -11.51 1.73 -2.08
C GLY A 183 -12.50 1.44 -3.20
N ASN A 184 -12.60 2.35 -4.17
CA ASN A 184 -13.44 2.14 -5.35
C ASN A 184 -12.86 1.02 -6.22
N LEU A 185 -13.58 -0.10 -6.33
CA LEU A 185 -13.33 -1.16 -7.31
C LEU A 185 -13.39 -0.55 -8.73
N PRO A 186 -12.33 -0.59 -9.58
CA PRO A 186 -12.38 0.06 -10.88
C PRO A 186 -12.56 -0.91 -12.06
N SER A 187 -13.41 -0.42 -12.97
CA SER A 187 -13.46 -0.59 -14.44
C SER A 187 -13.75 -1.97 -15.04
N THR A 188 -14.64 -1.97 -16.04
CA THR A 188 -15.06 -3.10 -16.87
C THR A 188 -13.99 -3.59 -17.86
N GLU A 189 -12.92 -2.83 -18.06
CA GLU A 189 -11.92 -3.13 -19.08
C GLU A 189 -10.81 -4.08 -18.62
N ASN A 190 -10.66 -5.21 -19.32
CA ASN A 190 -9.57 -6.18 -19.10
C ASN A 190 -8.20 -5.56 -19.43
N PRO A 191 -7.23 -5.55 -18.49
CA PRO A 191 -5.87 -5.12 -18.77
C PRO A 191 -5.18 -6.10 -19.74
N VAL A 192 -4.35 -5.57 -20.65
CA VAL A 192 -3.60 -6.37 -21.62
C VAL A 192 -2.67 -7.37 -20.93
N GLY A 193 -2.59 -8.59 -21.46
CA GLY A 193 -1.71 -9.66 -20.97
C GLY A 193 -2.18 -10.34 -19.68
N GLN A 194 -3.46 -10.20 -19.33
CA GLN A 194 -4.07 -10.81 -18.16
C GLN A 194 -5.17 -11.83 -18.57
N PRO A 195 -5.46 -12.85 -17.75
CA PRO A 195 -6.38 -13.92 -18.11
C PRO A 195 -7.86 -13.54 -17.94
N ASP A 196 -8.74 -13.93 -18.87
CA ASP A 196 -10.15 -13.53 -18.78
C ASP A 196 -10.92 -14.17 -17.59
N THR A 197 -10.36 -15.20 -16.96
CA THR A 197 -10.93 -15.91 -15.81
C THR A 197 -9.90 -16.08 -14.70
N TRP A 198 -10.37 -16.35 -13.47
CA TRP A 198 -9.47 -16.66 -12.36
C TRP A 198 -8.64 -17.93 -12.65
N PRO A 199 -7.31 -17.83 -12.73
CA PRO A 199 -6.44 -18.92 -13.15
C PRO A 199 -6.17 -19.90 -11.99
N THR A 200 -7.19 -20.61 -11.52
CA THR A 200 -7.14 -21.45 -10.31
C THR A 200 -5.92 -22.38 -10.27
N HIS A 201 -5.69 -23.13 -11.35
CA HIS A 201 -4.58 -24.10 -11.40
C HIS A 201 -3.21 -23.42 -11.26
N GLN A 202 -2.98 -22.31 -11.97
CA GLN A 202 -1.71 -21.58 -11.92
C GLN A 202 -1.51 -20.91 -10.56
N ILE A 203 -2.57 -20.37 -9.97
CA ILE A 203 -2.53 -19.75 -8.64
C ILE A 203 -2.21 -20.76 -7.56
N VAL A 204 -2.87 -21.93 -7.57
CA VAL A 204 -2.62 -23.00 -6.61
C VAL A 204 -1.18 -23.51 -6.74
N ALA A 205 -0.72 -23.78 -7.96
CA ALA A 205 0.64 -24.26 -8.20
C ALA A 205 1.73 -23.27 -7.76
N ALA A 206 1.47 -21.96 -7.87
CA ALA A 206 2.39 -20.91 -7.45
C ALA A 206 2.17 -20.41 -6.00
N SER A 207 1.17 -20.95 -5.29
CA SER A 207 0.81 -20.49 -3.95
C SER A 207 1.76 -21.03 -2.89
N ILE A 208 2.13 -20.16 -1.95
CA ILE A 208 3.06 -20.48 -0.86
C ILE A 208 2.41 -20.09 0.47
N PRO A 209 2.51 -20.90 1.54
CA PRO A 209 2.02 -20.50 2.86
C PRO A 209 2.48 -19.09 3.25
N LEU A 210 1.58 -18.24 3.73
CA LEU A 210 1.89 -16.84 4.08
C LEU A 210 3.03 -16.75 5.10
N ALA A 211 3.07 -17.69 6.05
CA ALA A 211 4.13 -17.78 7.05
C ALA A 211 5.52 -18.02 6.44
N LEU A 212 5.61 -18.83 5.38
CA LEU A 212 6.85 -19.06 4.63
C LEU A 212 7.19 -17.83 3.77
N ALA A 213 6.18 -17.27 3.09
CA ALA A 213 6.34 -16.08 2.24
C ALA A 213 6.82 -14.84 3.01
N ALA A 214 6.49 -14.74 4.30
CA ALA A 214 6.97 -13.67 5.17
C ALA A 214 8.42 -13.88 5.66
N LYS A 215 8.86 -15.13 5.84
CA LYS A 215 10.16 -15.46 6.48
C LYS A 215 11.29 -15.56 5.46
N GLU A 216 11.09 -16.33 4.40
CA GLU A 216 12.16 -16.73 3.48
C GLU A 216 12.41 -15.70 2.37
N LYS A 217 13.63 -15.68 1.82
CA LYS A 217 13.95 -14.99 0.56
C LYS A 217 13.43 -15.83 -0.60
N LEU A 218 12.13 -15.75 -0.87
CA LEU A 218 11.52 -16.51 -1.95
C LEU A 218 11.77 -15.86 -3.30
N SER A 219 12.03 -16.68 -4.31
CA SER A 219 12.10 -16.24 -5.70
C SER A 219 10.68 -16.02 -6.22
N ILE A 220 10.09 -14.88 -5.89
CA ILE A 220 8.75 -14.52 -6.34
C ILE A 220 8.79 -14.25 -7.85
N ARG A 221 7.92 -14.92 -8.60
CA ARG A 221 7.71 -14.65 -10.04
C ARG A 221 6.24 -14.29 -10.26
N PRO A 222 5.95 -13.26 -11.07
CA PRO A 222 4.57 -12.95 -11.41
C PRO A 222 4.04 -14.01 -12.37
N LEU A 223 2.78 -14.40 -12.21
CA LEU A 223 2.11 -15.28 -13.18
C LEU A 223 1.86 -14.56 -14.51
N PHE A 224 1.57 -13.26 -14.45
CA PHE A 224 1.21 -12.45 -15.61
C PHE A 224 1.92 -11.09 -15.57
N SER A 225 2.05 -10.40 -16.70
CA SER A 225 2.71 -9.10 -16.72
C SER A 225 2.19 -8.22 -17.85
N ASN A 226 2.13 -6.91 -17.63
CA ASN A 226 1.68 -5.94 -18.64
C ASN A 226 2.82 -5.41 -19.54
N ARG A 227 4.06 -5.83 -19.23
CA ARG A 227 5.30 -5.64 -19.99
C ARG A 227 6.22 -6.83 -19.71
N GLU A 228 7.40 -6.93 -20.32
CA GLU A 228 8.39 -7.92 -19.89
C GLU A 228 8.63 -7.81 -18.38
N ALA A 229 8.37 -8.90 -17.66
CA ALA A 229 8.65 -8.97 -16.23
C ALA A 229 10.18 -8.89 -16.03
N PRO A 230 10.66 -8.28 -14.93
CA PRO A 230 12.08 -8.34 -14.61
C PRO A 230 12.52 -9.80 -14.52
N SER A 231 13.71 -10.11 -15.02
CA SER A 231 14.29 -11.46 -14.89
C SER A 231 14.30 -11.88 -13.42
N ALA A 232 14.29 -13.19 -13.15
CA ALA A 232 14.27 -13.70 -11.77
C ALA A 232 15.45 -13.18 -10.92
N GLU A 233 16.57 -12.87 -11.57
CA GLU A 233 17.76 -12.28 -10.97
C GLU A 233 17.55 -10.80 -10.64
N THR A 234 16.91 -10.03 -11.53
CA THR A 234 16.50 -8.64 -11.29
C THR A 234 15.41 -8.54 -10.22
N ALA A 235 14.48 -9.49 -10.14
CA ALA A 235 13.47 -9.55 -9.08
C ALA A 235 14.12 -9.78 -7.70
N ARG A 236 15.09 -10.71 -7.62
CA ARG A 236 15.89 -10.92 -6.41
C ARG A 236 16.73 -9.69 -6.05
N GLN A 237 17.31 -9.00 -7.02
CA GLN A 237 18.06 -7.77 -6.79
C GLN A 237 17.17 -6.59 -6.37
N LEU A 238 15.92 -6.50 -6.85
CA LEU A 238 14.96 -5.51 -6.37
C LEU A 238 14.59 -5.76 -4.90
N ASP A 239 14.43 -7.02 -4.50
CA ASP A 239 14.24 -7.40 -3.10
C ASP A 239 15.48 -7.06 -2.24
N LEU A 240 16.70 -7.26 -2.76
CA LEU A 240 17.97 -6.95 -2.07
C LEU A 240 18.24 -5.43 -1.98
N ASN A 241 17.97 -4.68 -3.04
CA ASN A 241 18.18 -3.23 -3.10
C ASN A 241 17.14 -2.43 -2.29
N LEU A 242 16.15 -3.12 -1.71
CA LEU A 242 15.19 -2.58 -0.74
C LEU A 242 15.58 -2.90 0.71
N GLU A 243 16.64 -3.69 0.96
CA GLU A 243 17.21 -3.95 2.30
C GLU A 243 18.21 -2.86 2.78
N CYS A 244 18.14 -1.63 2.25
CA CYS A 244 18.97 -0.50 2.74
C CYS A 244 18.19 0.46 3.67
N ASP A 245 18.49 0.29 4.96
CA ASP A 245 18.19 1.09 6.17
C ASP A 245 16.73 1.20 6.63
#